data_AF-A0A838DVS8-F1
#
_entry.id   AF-A0A838DVS8-F1
#
_cell.length_a   1.000
_cell.length_b   1.000
_cell.length_c   1.000
_cell.angle_alpha   90.00
_cell.angle_beta   90.00
_cell.angle_gamma   90.00
#
_symmetry.space_group_name_H-M   'P 1'
#
loop_
_entity.id
_entity.type
_entity.pdbx_description
1 polymer ?
#
loop_
_entity_poly.entity_id
_entity_poly.type
_entity_poly.pdbx_seq_one_letter_code
_entity_poly.pdbx_strand_id
1 'polypeptide(L)'
;MELATDPIDVVISFDTTGSMSSVLAQVRHKIKQTVERLMGELPDIRIGIIVHGDYCDADSTYVTRHLDLTQDTVSITDFVEHTPATGGGDAPECYELVLHEAQELAWRPDAKRVLVMIGDAVPHEPEDNPQHLNWRTEVAALADRGISIYAVQALKNRSAMAFYREMAATSSGCHLSLGQFSEITAMLIAICYRQHTDIKLLAYEQELQREGRMSRSLKRAFTTMKGRDTAIEAGPVELRAVSAGRFQMLEVEEPEAIKAFVQRNGLVFKTGKGFCEFKRTETIQAGKEIILQHLATGEFFTGSQARVMLGLPLGETARIRPVRLDDRLDDYRVFIQNKSHNRKLRGGTHLLYEVAGATLDVAA
;
A
#
# COMPACT_ATOMS: atom_id res chain seq x y z
N MET A 1 31.58 7.20 -25.09
CA MET A 1 30.35 8.00 -25.24
C MET A 1 29.40 7.43 -24.22
N GLU A 2 29.33 8.04 -23.03
CA GLU A 2 28.25 7.69 -22.08
C GLU A 2 26.94 8.04 -22.78
N LEU A 3 26.04 7.06 -22.88
CA LEU A 3 24.68 7.30 -23.33
C LEU A 3 24.09 8.33 -22.36
N ALA A 4 23.68 9.48 -22.89
CA ALA A 4 22.96 10.48 -22.09
C ALA A 4 21.76 9.77 -21.44
N THR A 5 21.74 9.76 -20.11
CA THR A 5 20.61 9.22 -19.35
C THR A 5 19.50 10.26 -19.36
N ASP A 6 18.28 9.88 -19.74
CA ASP A 6 17.14 10.78 -19.69
C ASP A 6 16.93 11.26 -18.23
N PRO A 7 16.95 12.57 -17.96
CA PRO A 7 16.72 13.08 -16.61
C PRO A 7 15.33 12.69 -16.12
N ILE A 8 15.21 12.31 -14.83
CA ILE A 8 13.94 11.91 -14.23
C ILE A 8 13.70 12.79 -13.00
N ASP A 9 12.52 13.39 -12.91
CA ASP A 9 12.04 14.04 -11.71
C ASP A 9 10.80 13.31 -11.21
N VAL A 10 10.84 12.87 -9.96
CA VAL A 10 9.71 12.21 -9.31
C VAL A 10 9.36 12.97 -8.04
N VAL A 11 8.13 13.46 -7.94
CA VAL A 11 7.58 13.97 -6.68
C VAL A 11 6.65 12.92 -6.10
N ILE A 12 6.81 12.59 -4.83
CA ILE A 12 5.97 11.61 -4.14
C ILE A 12 5.14 12.35 -3.10
N SER A 13 3.82 12.35 -3.27
CA SER A 13 2.90 12.81 -2.24
C SER A 13 2.49 11.66 -1.34
N PHE A 14 2.65 11.83 -0.02
CA PHE A 14 2.12 10.94 0.99
C PHE A 14 1.01 11.63 1.77
N ASP A 15 -0.18 11.05 1.74
CA ASP A 15 -1.21 11.28 2.74
C ASP A 15 -0.71 10.76 4.09
N THR A 16 -0.73 11.64 5.10
CA THR A 16 -0.20 11.38 6.44
C THR A 16 -1.28 11.28 7.51
N THR A 17 -2.55 11.26 7.11
CA THR A 17 -3.72 11.19 7.97
C THR A 17 -3.84 9.84 8.67
N GLY A 18 -4.76 9.75 9.63
CA GLY A 18 -4.90 8.57 10.49
C GLY A 18 -5.09 7.26 9.72
N SER A 19 -5.85 7.24 8.63
CA SER A 19 -6.08 6.05 7.78
C SER A 19 -4.80 5.57 7.10
N MET A 20 -3.91 6.50 6.75
CA MET A 20 -2.70 6.27 5.98
C MET A 20 -1.44 6.05 6.83
N SER A 21 -1.54 6.24 8.15
CA SER A 21 -0.44 6.05 9.11
C SER A 21 0.29 4.70 8.99
N SER A 22 -0.40 3.62 8.62
CA SER A 22 0.23 2.30 8.39
C SER A 22 1.05 2.24 7.10
N VAL A 23 0.59 2.89 6.03
CA VAL A 23 1.36 3.03 4.78
C VAL A 23 2.61 3.85 5.07
N LEU A 24 2.47 4.98 5.75
CA LEU A 24 3.57 5.84 6.15
C LEU A 24 4.61 5.11 7.00
N ALA A 25 4.18 4.25 7.94
CA ALA A 25 5.07 3.41 8.72
C ALA A 25 5.90 2.44 7.85
N GLN A 26 5.30 1.81 6.84
CA GLN A 26 6.01 0.94 5.89
C GLN A 26 7.02 1.71 5.05
N VAL A 27 6.67 2.92 4.63
CA VAL A 27 7.57 3.82 3.90
C VAL A 27 8.77 4.16 4.78
N ARG A 28 8.56 4.69 5.99
CA ARG A 28 9.64 5.05 6.92
C ARG A 28 10.61 3.90 7.17
N HIS A 29 10.11 2.67 7.31
CA HIS A 29 10.96 1.51 7.57
C HIS A 29 11.89 1.16 6.40
N LYS A 30 11.51 1.49 5.15
CA LYS A 30 12.21 1.03 3.94
C LYS A 30 12.70 2.16 3.04
N ILE A 31 12.46 3.43 3.40
CA ILE A 31 12.72 4.57 2.53
C ILE A 31 14.20 4.69 2.22
N LYS A 32 15.08 4.52 3.21
CA LYS A 32 16.54 4.58 3.02
C LYS A 32 17.02 3.59 1.97
N GLN A 33 16.68 2.31 2.11
CA GLN A 33 17.03 1.28 1.13
C GLN A 33 16.44 1.58 -0.26
N THR A 34 15.23 2.13 -0.31
CA THR A 34 14.56 2.48 -1.56
C THR A 34 15.27 3.63 -2.28
N VAL A 35 15.62 4.69 -1.56
CA VAL A 35 16.32 5.87 -2.10
C VAL A 35 17.73 5.50 -2.54
N GLU A 36 18.50 4.78 -1.71
CA GLU A 36 19.85 4.31 -2.06
C GLU A 36 19.83 3.47 -3.34
N ARG A 37 18.85 2.57 -3.48
CA ARG A 37 18.68 1.77 -4.69
C ARG A 37 18.35 2.62 -5.91
N LEU A 38 17.38 3.53 -5.79
CA LEU A 38 16.97 4.40 -6.90
C LEU A 38 18.12 5.29 -7.38
N MET A 39 18.82 5.94 -6.46
CA MET A 39 19.94 6.82 -6.79
C MET A 39 21.14 6.05 -7.37
N GLY A 40 21.40 4.84 -6.89
CA GLY A 40 22.46 3.97 -7.41
C GLY A 40 22.16 3.39 -8.80
N GLU A 41 20.89 3.24 -9.16
CA GLU A 41 20.47 2.63 -10.43
C GLU A 41 19.96 3.61 -11.49
N LEU A 42 19.59 4.82 -11.08
CA LEU A 42 19.05 5.90 -11.92
C LEU A 42 19.88 7.18 -11.65
N PRO A 43 21.04 7.35 -12.32
CA PRO A 43 22.02 8.37 -11.93
C PRO A 43 21.53 9.82 -12.05
N ASP A 44 20.51 10.08 -12.88
CA ASP A 44 19.93 11.43 -13.09
C ASP A 44 18.48 11.56 -12.58
N ILE A 45 18.12 10.77 -11.56
CA ILE A 45 16.86 10.94 -10.84
C ILE A 45 16.98 12.03 -9.77
N ARG A 46 15.96 12.88 -9.66
CA ARG A 46 15.70 13.72 -8.48
C ARG A 46 14.36 13.33 -7.86
N ILE A 47 14.33 13.34 -6.53
CA ILE A 47 13.13 13.01 -5.76
C ILE A 47 12.71 14.22 -4.94
N GLY A 48 11.46 14.64 -5.10
CA GLY A 48 10.77 15.58 -4.23
C GLY A 48 9.71 14.86 -3.42
N ILE A 49 9.31 15.42 -2.29
CA ILE A 49 8.30 14.85 -1.41
C ILE A 49 7.31 15.93 -1.03
N ILE A 50 6.02 15.60 -1.09
CA ILE A 50 4.96 16.37 -0.44
C ILE A 50 4.32 15.45 0.60
N VAL A 51 4.06 15.97 1.79
CA VAL A 51 3.30 15.28 2.83
C VAL A 51 2.13 16.16 3.20
N HIS A 52 0.94 15.57 3.33
CA HIS A 52 -0.27 16.31 3.60
C HIS A 52 -1.12 15.65 4.69
N GLY A 53 -1.72 16.48 5.53
CA GLY A 53 -2.85 16.12 6.38
C GLY A 53 -4.11 16.75 5.82
N ASP A 54 -4.87 17.40 6.69
CA ASP A 54 -6.01 18.22 6.28
C ASP A 54 -5.94 19.66 6.79
N TYR A 55 -6.87 20.51 6.34
CA TYR A 55 -6.97 21.89 6.78
C TYR A 55 -7.15 22.02 8.31
N CYS A 56 -7.83 21.08 8.95
CA CYS A 56 -7.99 21.09 10.41
C CYS A 56 -6.68 20.78 11.18
N ASP A 57 -5.67 20.23 10.51
CA ASP A 57 -4.38 19.91 11.11
C ASP A 57 -3.44 21.13 11.20
N ALA A 58 -3.81 22.27 10.62
CA ALA A 58 -3.00 23.49 10.58
C ALA A 58 -2.48 23.93 11.97
N ASP A 59 -3.34 23.85 12.99
CA ASP A 59 -3.02 24.28 14.36
C ASP A 59 -2.42 23.16 15.24
N SER A 60 -2.48 21.90 14.77
CA SER A 60 -2.04 20.74 15.56
C SER A 60 -0.69 20.19 15.09
N THR A 61 -0.46 20.16 13.76
CA THR A 61 0.71 19.56 13.13
C THR A 61 1.12 20.35 11.89
N TYR A 62 0.44 20.17 10.76
CA TYR A 62 0.60 20.91 9.50
C TYR A 62 -0.52 20.53 8.52
N VAL A 63 -0.80 21.41 7.55
CA VAL A 63 -1.63 21.05 6.38
C VAL A 63 -0.77 20.34 5.33
N THR A 64 0.29 21.00 4.88
CA THR A 64 1.27 20.46 3.93
C THR A 64 2.71 20.75 4.40
N ARG A 65 3.64 19.88 4.01
CA ARG A 65 5.09 20.17 4.02
C ARG A 65 5.71 19.58 2.75
N HIS A 66 6.76 20.19 2.24
CA HIS A 66 7.45 19.67 1.07
C HIS A 66 8.98 19.69 1.21
N LEU A 67 9.60 18.73 0.52
CA LEU A 67 11.01 18.72 0.15
C LEU A 67 11.07 18.87 -1.37
N ASP A 68 11.76 19.90 -1.84
CA ASP A 68 11.92 20.13 -3.27
C ASP A 68 12.81 19.04 -3.93
N LEU A 69 12.73 18.94 -5.25
CA LEU A 69 13.43 17.93 -6.06
C LEU A 69 14.95 17.98 -5.85
N THR A 70 15.49 16.91 -5.24
CA THR A 70 16.92 16.80 -4.91
C THR A 70 17.47 15.40 -5.21
N GLN A 71 18.80 15.28 -5.29
CA GLN A 71 19.52 14.00 -5.32
C GLN A 71 20.12 13.66 -3.95
N ASP A 72 20.01 14.55 -2.96
CA ASP A 72 20.58 14.30 -1.64
C ASP A 72 19.78 13.23 -0.90
N THR A 73 20.36 12.03 -0.85
CA THR A 73 19.74 10.87 -0.20
C THR A 73 19.45 11.13 1.26
N VAL A 74 20.31 11.89 1.95
CA VAL A 74 20.15 12.17 3.39
C VAL A 74 18.95 13.09 3.60
N SER A 75 18.84 14.19 2.86
CA SER A 75 17.67 15.08 2.93
C SER A 75 16.35 14.34 2.65
N ILE A 76 16.32 13.45 1.66
CA ILE A 76 15.11 12.67 1.31
C ILE A 76 14.74 11.72 2.45
N THR A 77 15.70 10.96 2.98
CA THR A 77 15.42 10.00 4.06
C THR A 77 15.01 10.71 5.33
N ASP A 78 15.75 11.76 5.71
CA ASP A 78 15.51 12.51 6.94
C ASP A 78 14.14 13.19 6.91
N PHE A 79 13.73 13.72 5.75
CA PHE A 79 12.41 14.34 5.60
C PHE A 79 11.27 13.34 5.88
N VAL A 80 11.34 12.14 5.29
CA VAL A 80 10.29 11.10 5.47
C VAL A 80 10.29 10.55 6.89
N GLU A 81 11.46 10.30 7.47
CA GLU A 81 11.60 9.71 8.80
C GLU A 81 11.09 10.66 9.90
N HIS A 82 11.32 11.97 9.76
CA HIS A 82 11.00 12.98 10.78
C HIS A 82 9.70 13.75 10.54
N THR A 83 9.05 13.56 9.40
CA THR A 83 7.71 14.11 9.17
C THR A 83 6.72 13.49 10.17
N PRO A 84 5.96 14.26 10.96
CA PRO A 84 4.93 13.70 11.84
C PRO A 84 3.74 13.15 11.05
N ALA A 85 3.04 12.15 11.61
CA ALA A 85 1.70 11.80 11.11
C ALA A 85 0.70 12.87 11.55
N THR A 86 -0.36 13.07 10.77
CA THR A 86 -1.44 14.00 11.07
C THR A 86 -2.69 13.24 11.53
N GLY A 87 -3.71 13.98 11.99
CA GLY A 87 -4.97 13.37 12.39
C GLY A 87 -5.86 13.07 11.18
N GLY A 88 -6.03 14.07 10.32
CA GLY A 88 -7.24 14.21 9.51
C GLY A 88 -8.43 14.66 10.38
N GLY A 89 -9.49 15.14 9.74
CA GLY A 89 -10.68 15.66 10.42
C GLY A 89 -11.95 15.00 9.92
N ASP A 90 -12.34 15.39 8.72
CA ASP A 90 -13.44 14.79 7.98
C ASP A 90 -12.93 13.72 6.99
N ALA A 91 -13.77 13.33 6.02
CA ALA A 91 -13.49 12.21 5.13
C ALA A 91 -12.75 12.60 3.84
N PRO A 92 -12.99 13.77 3.23
CA PRO A 92 -12.07 14.36 2.27
C PRO A 92 -10.77 14.81 2.94
N GLU A 93 -9.72 14.98 2.14
CA GLU A 93 -8.40 15.46 2.58
C GLU A 93 -7.89 16.46 1.54
N CYS A 94 -6.84 17.25 1.84
CA CYS A 94 -6.42 18.38 1.01
C CYS A 94 -5.63 18.04 -0.29
N TYR A 95 -6.07 17.04 -1.06
CA TYR A 95 -5.40 16.63 -2.31
C TYR A 95 -5.37 17.73 -3.38
N GLU A 96 -6.37 18.61 -3.43
CA GLU A 96 -6.41 19.78 -4.31
C GLU A 96 -5.26 20.75 -4.00
N LEU A 97 -4.95 20.97 -2.71
CA LEU A 97 -3.81 21.77 -2.30
C LEU A 97 -2.48 21.12 -2.69
N VAL A 98 -2.36 19.80 -2.54
CA VAL A 98 -1.15 19.07 -2.99
C VAL A 98 -0.94 19.24 -4.49
N LEU A 99 -1.99 19.12 -5.29
CA LEU A 99 -1.91 19.29 -6.74
C LEU A 99 -1.53 20.73 -7.13
N HIS A 100 -1.99 21.71 -6.35
CA HIS A 100 -1.60 23.10 -6.49
C HIS A 100 -0.11 23.31 -6.16
N GLU A 101 0.33 22.93 -4.96
CA GLU A 101 1.71 23.10 -4.49
C GLU A 101 2.72 22.31 -5.34
N ALA A 102 2.34 21.14 -5.85
CA ALA A 102 3.19 20.35 -6.74
C ALA A 102 3.60 21.13 -8.00
N GLN A 103 2.83 22.12 -8.44
CA GLN A 103 3.18 22.97 -9.57
C GLN A 103 4.39 23.87 -9.24
N GLU A 104 4.57 24.26 -7.99
CA GLU A 104 5.58 25.25 -7.60
C GLU A 104 6.99 24.66 -7.43
N LEU A 105 7.11 23.33 -7.41
CA LEU A 105 8.39 22.63 -7.26
C LEU A 105 9.33 22.83 -8.46
N ALA A 106 10.63 22.64 -8.23
CA ALA A 106 11.70 22.95 -9.19
C ALA A 106 11.88 21.86 -10.27
N TRP A 107 10.80 21.55 -11.01
CA TRP A 107 10.80 20.59 -12.11
C TRP A 107 11.74 20.99 -13.25
N ARG A 108 12.58 20.06 -13.70
CA ARG A 108 13.44 20.24 -14.87
C ARG A 108 12.62 20.20 -16.17
N PRO A 109 12.80 21.16 -17.08
CA PRO A 109 12.05 21.20 -18.34
C PRO A 109 12.41 20.05 -19.30
N ASP A 110 13.62 19.50 -19.18
CA ASP A 110 14.16 18.40 -19.98
C ASP A 110 13.96 17.01 -19.33
N ALA A 111 13.41 16.96 -18.11
CA ALA A 111 13.17 15.70 -17.42
C ALA A 111 11.83 15.06 -17.80
N LYS A 112 11.77 13.73 -17.67
CA LYS A 112 10.52 13.00 -17.48
C LYS A 112 10.00 13.35 -16.09
N ARG A 113 8.79 13.90 -16.00
CA ARG A 113 8.23 14.47 -14.77
C ARG A 113 7.02 13.69 -14.31
N VAL A 114 7.10 13.15 -13.10
CA VAL A 114 6.07 12.29 -12.54
C VAL A 114 5.71 12.73 -11.13
N LEU A 115 4.41 12.89 -10.88
CA LEU A 115 3.86 12.97 -9.53
C LEU A 115 3.27 11.60 -9.14
N VAL A 116 3.69 11.06 -8.01
CA VAL A 116 3.09 9.85 -7.42
C VAL A 116 2.21 10.28 -6.26
N MET A 117 0.89 10.23 -6.45
CA MET A 117 -0.10 10.60 -5.43
C MET A 117 -0.52 9.36 -4.64
N ILE A 118 -0.20 9.29 -3.34
CA ILE A 118 -0.50 8.14 -2.48
C ILE A 118 -1.49 8.54 -1.39
N GLY A 119 -2.64 7.88 -1.36
CA GLY A 119 -3.70 8.18 -0.41
C GLY A 119 -4.89 7.24 -0.51
N ASP A 120 -5.96 7.49 0.25
CA ASP A 120 -7.19 6.70 0.24
C ASP A 120 -8.50 7.50 0.19
N ALA A 121 -8.44 8.83 0.21
CA ALA A 121 -9.62 9.71 0.28
C ALA A 121 -9.85 10.53 -1.01
N VAL A 122 -10.89 11.38 -1.00
CA VAL A 122 -11.21 12.34 -2.08
C VAL A 122 -10.71 13.74 -1.69
N PRO A 123 -10.46 14.64 -2.65
CA PRO A 123 -10.23 16.06 -2.37
C PRO A 123 -11.47 16.74 -1.78
N HIS A 124 -11.26 17.88 -1.13
CA HIS A 124 -12.33 18.81 -0.80
C HIS A 124 -12.88 19.47 -2.07
N GLU A 125 -14.17 19.83 -2.07
CA GLU A 125 -14.77 20.61 -3.15
C GLU A 125 -14.37 22.10 -3.04
N PRO A 126 -14.46 22.91 -4.12
CA PRO A 126 -14.07 24.32 -4.11
C PRO A 126 -14.76 25.15 -3.02
N GLU A 127 -16.00 24.83 -2.67
CA GLU A 127 -16.74 25.54 -1.64
C GLU A 127 -16.26 25.20 -0.22
N ASP A 128 -15.57 24.07 -0.05
CA ASP A 128 -15.19 23.50 1.23
C ASP A 128 -13.70 23.67 1.56
N ASN A 129 -12.90 24.21 0.62
CA ASN A 129 -11.48 24.50 0.86
C ASN A 129 -11.16 26.02 0.85
N PRO A 130 -10.18 26.49 1.65
CA PRO A 130 -9.92 27.92 1.87
C PRO A 130 -9.49 28.70 0.63
N GLN A 131 -8.94 28.01 -0.37
CA GLN A 131 -8.39 28.62 -1.58
C GLN A 131 -9.33 28.50 -2.79
N HIS A 132 -10.50 27.89 -2.62
CA HIS A 132 -11.43 27.57 -3.70
C HIS A 132 -10.79 26.81 -4.87
N LEU A 133 -9.82 25.96 -4.56
CA LEU A 133 -9.13 25.13 -5.53
C LEU A 133 -10.09 24.07 -6.07
N ASN A 134 -9.97 23.80 -7.36
CA ASN A 134 -10.65 22.69 -8.00
C ASN A 134 -9.60 21.70 -8.50
N TRP A 135 -9.58 20.51 -7.90
CA TRP A 135 -8.58 19.49 -8.21
C TRP A 135 -8.50 19.15 -9.71
N ARG A 136 -9.59 19.26 -10.49
CA ARG A 136 -9.57 19.01 -11.93
C ARG A 136 -8.77 20.08 -12.67
N THR A 137 -8.92 21.34 -12.25
CA THR A 137 -8.12 22.46 -12.77
C THR A 137 -6.65 22.25 -12.44
N GLU A 138 -6.33 21.86 -11.21
CA GLU A 138 -4.93 21.64 -10.80
C GLU A 138 -4.29 20.44 -11.53
N VAL A 139 -5.04 19.34 -11.74
CA VAL A 139 -4.57 18.20 -12.55
C VAL A 139 -4.33 18.61 -14.01
N ALA A 140 -5.24 19.41 -14.60
CA ALA A 140 -5.06 19.91 -15.96
C ALA A 140 -3.80 20.80 -16.07
N ALA A 141 -3.55 21.68 -15.10
CA ALA A 141 -2.37 22.52 -15.08
C ALA A 141 -1.06 21.71 -14.97
N LEU A 142 -1.03 20.65 -14.17
CA LEU A 142 0.10 19.72 -14.12
C LEU A 142 0.28 18.98 -15.45
N ALA A 143 -0.82 18.51 -16.06
CA ALA A 143 -0.81 17.80 -17.33
C ALA A 143 -0.30 18.68 -18.49
N ASP A 144 -0.74 19.94 -18.56
CA ASP A 144 -0.28 20.94 -19.54
C ASP A 144 1.22 21.21 -19.44
N ARG A 145 1.77 21.02 -18.23
CA ARG A 145 3.22 21.10 -17.99
C ARG A 145 3.93 19.79 -18.28
N GLY A 146 3.25 18.74 -18.72
CA GLY A 146 3.85 17.44 -19.02
C GLY A 146 4.20 16.62 -17.77
N ILE A 147 3.50 16.84 -16.66
CA ILE A 147 3.65 16.06 -15.42
C ILE A 147 2.57 14.98 -15.40
N SER A 148 2.99 13.71 -15.49
CA SER A 148 2.06 12.58 -15.40
C SER A 148 1.83 12.14 -13.97
N ILE A 149 0.59 11.77 -13.62
CA ILE A 149 0.23 11.40 -12.25
C ILE A 149 0.01 9.89 -12.11
N TYR A 150 0.83 9.24 -11.29
CA TYR A 150 0.58 7.89 -10.81
C TYR A 150 -0.29 7.98 -9.55
N ALA A 151 -1.58 7.72 -9.74
CA ALA A 151 -2.60 7.77 -8.70
C ALA A 151 -2.61 6.43 -7.95
N VAL A 152 -1.86 6.34 -6.85
CA VAL A 152 -1.70 5.14 -6.01
C VAL A 152 -2.74 5.14 -4.90
N GLN A 153 -3.81 4.38 -5.10
CA GLN A 153 -4.93 4.31 -4.17
C GLN A 153 -4.77 3.18 -3.15
N ALA A 154 -4.69 3.52 -1.87
CA ALA A 154 -4.72 2.60 -0.74
C ALA A 154 -6.15 2.30 -0.27
N LEU A 155 -6.30 1.28 0.59
CA LEU A 155 -7.53 0.90 1.33
C LEU A 155 -8.80 0.61 0.50
N LYS A 156 -8.74 0.73 -0.83
CA LYS A 156 -9.84 0.45 -1.78
C LYS A 156 -11.11 1.22 -1.46
N ASN A 157 -10.98 2.47 -1.00
CA ASN A 157 -12.13 3.33 -0.80
C ASN A 157 -12.89 3.53 -2.12
N ARG A 158 -14.09 2.95 -2.23
CA ARG A 158 -14.83 2.95 -3.51
C ARG A 158 -15.32 4.33 -3.91
N SER A 159 -15.60 5.22 -2.95
CA SER A 159 -16.01 6.60 -3.27
C SER A 159 -14.86 7.38 -3.93
N ALA A 160 -13.62 7.15 -3.48
CA ALA A 160 -12.44 7.81 -4.05
C ALA A 160 -12.01 7.26 -5.42
N MET A 161 -12.50 6.09 -5.85
CA MET A 161 -12.04 5.45 -7.09
C MET A 161 -12.22 6.33 -8.33
N ALA A 162 -13.31 7.11 -8.41
CA ALA A 162 -13.55 8.01 -9.55
C ALA A 162 -12.48 9.10 -9.62
N PHE A 163 -12.18 9.74 -8.50
CA PHE A 163 -11.13 10.75 -8.38
C PHE A 163 -9.76 10.22 -8.84
N TYR A 164 -9.29 9.08 -8.30
CA TYR A 164 -7.99 8.52 -8.68
C TYR A 164 -7.90 8.13 -10.16
N ARG A 165 -8.99 7.58 -10.74
CA ARG A 165 -9.01 7.20 -12.16
C ARG A 165 -9.02 8.41 -13.08
N GLU A 166 -9.80 9.43 -12.76
CA GLU A 166 -9.89 10.65 -13.55
C GLU A 166 -8.57 11.45 -13.47
N MET A 167 -7.99 11.62 -12.28
CA MET A 167 -6.66 12.24 -12.10
C MET A 167 -5.57 11.57 -12.95
N ALA A 168 -5.51 10.23 -12.92
CA ALA A 168 -4.56 9.49 -13.73
C ALA A 168 -4.84 9.64 -15.23
N ALA A 169 -6.10 9.57 -15.66
CA ALA A 169 -6.46 9.66 -17.08
C ALA A 169 -6.14 11.06 -17.65
N THR A 170 -6.51 12.12 -16.95
CA THR A 170 -6.28 13.51 -17.38
C THR A 170 -4.80 13.84 -17.54
N SER A 171 -3.94 13.27 -16.69
CA SER A 171 -2.48 13.49 -16.73
C SER A 171 -1.70 12.47 -17.57
N SER A 172 -2.39 11.59 -18.32
CA SER A 172 -1.77 10.48 -19.06
C SER A 172 -0.93 9.53 -18.18
N GLY A 173 -1.29 9.43 -16.90
CA GLY A 173 -0.65 8.57 -15.90
C GLY A 173 -1.37 7.24 -15.69
N CYS A 174 -1.29 6.70 -14.47
CA CYS A 174 -1.83 5.37 -14.14
C CYS A 174 -2.54 5.37 -12.78
N HIS A 175 -3.72 4.74 -12.72
CA HIS A 175 -4.35 4.37 -11.46
C HIS A 175 -3.83 3.01 -11.00
N LEU A 176 -3.21 2.98 -9.83
CA LEU A 176 -2.65 1.79 -9.21
C LEU A 176 -3.33 1.54 -7.87
N SER A 177 -3.61 0.28 -7.54
CA SER A 177 -4.19 -0.09 -6.24
C SER A 177 -3.13 -0.70 -5.33
N LEU A 178 -2.91 -0.08 -4.17
CA LEU A 178 -2.04 -0.61 -3.12
C LEU A 178 -2.82 -1.65 -2.29
N GLY A 179 -2.54 -2.93 -2.52
CA GLY A 179 -3.19 -4.04 -1.82
C GLY A 179 -2.58 -4.29 -0.44
N GLN A 180 -1.27 -4.54 -0.40
CA GLN A 180 -0.49 -4.66 0.82
C GLN A 180 0.36 -3.41 1.01
N PHE A 181 0.33 -2.79 2.18
CA PHE A 181 1.08 -1.57 2.44
C PHE A 181 2.59 -1.77 2.33
N SER A 182 3.08 -2.97 2.63
CA SER A 182 4.49 -3.35 2.48
C SER A 182 4.99 -3.35 1.03
N GLU A 183 4.09 -3.28 0.04
CA GLU A 183 4.40 -3.21 -1.40
C GLU A 183 4.70 -1.79 -1.88
N ILE A 184 4.48 -0.77 -1.06
CA ILE A 184 4.58 0.64 -1.49
C ILE A 184 5.96 0.97 -2.07
N THR A 185 7.04 0.51 -1.43
CA THR A 185 8.40 0.77 -1.92
C THR A 185 8.70 0.01 -3.21
N ALA A 186 8.16 -1.20 -3.38
CA ALA A 186 8.28 -1.92 -4.65
C ALA A 186 7.52 -1.19 -5.77
N MET A 187 6.37 -0.62 -5.46
CA MET A 187 5.62 0.17 -6.44
C MET A 187 6.33 1.47 -6.81
N LEU A 188 6.93 2.17 -5.85
CA LEU A 188 7.76 3.36 -6.12
C LEU A 188 8.96 3.03 -7.01
N ILE A 189 9.66 1.94 -6.72
CA ILE A 189 10.77 1.47 -7.55
C ILE A 189 10.30 1.16 -8.98
N ALA A 190 9.18 0.44 -9.11
CA ALA A 190 8.61 0.10 -10.41
C ALA A 190 8.21 1.36 -11.21
N ILE A 191 7.59 2.36 -10.57
CA ILE A 191 7.22 3.63 -11.21
C ILE A 191 8.48 4.37 -11.71
N CYS A 192 9.53 4.46 -10.89
CA CYS A 192 10.78 5.11 -11.29
C CYS A 192 11.47 4.38 -12.44
N TYR A 193 11.54 3.05 -12.38
CA TYR A 193 12.09 2.23 -13.47
C TYR A 193 11.30 2.35 -14.76
N ARG A 194 9.97 2.49 -14.69
CA ARG A 194 9.11 2.74 -15.85
C ARG A 194 9.50 4.03 -16.57
N GLN A 195 9.93 5.06 -15.83
CA GLN A 195 10.36 6.34 -16.41
C GLN A 195 11.73 6.23 -17.09
N HIS A 196 12.60 5.36 -16.57
CA HIS A 196 13.87 5.08 -17.21
C HIS A 196 13.69 4.29 -18.50
N THR A 197 13.27 3.02 -18.40
CA THR A 197 13.13 2.11 -19.56
C THR A 197 12.18 0.95 -19.25
N ASP A 198 11.45 0.48 -20.24
CA ASP A 198 10.64 -0.75 -20.14
C ASP A 198 11.46 -1.98 -19.71
N ILE A 199 12.72 -2.05 -20.14
CA ILE A 199 13.64 -3.14 -19.79
C ILE A 199 13.92 -3.17 -18.28
N LYS A 200 14.18 -2.02 -17.63
CA LYS A 200 14.35 -1.98 -16.17
C LYS A 200 13.08 -2.39 -15.43
N LEU A 201 11.90 -1.96 -15.90
CA LEU A 201 10.64 -2.39 -15.29
C LEU A 201 10.45 -3.92 -15.39
N LEU A 202 10.72 -4.50 -16.56
CA LEU A 202 10.61 -5.95 -16.79
C LEU A 202 11.63 -6.75 -15.96
N ALA A 203 12.88 -6.28 -15.87
CA ALA A 203 13.90 -6.90 -15.04
C ALA A 203 13.49 -6.92 -13.56
N TYR A 204 12.92 -5.83 -13.07
CA TYR A 204 12.44 -5.75 -11.70
C TYR A 204 11.21 -6.61 -11.44
N GLU A 205 10.31 -6.75 -12.42
CA GLU A 205 9.19 -7.70 -12.35
C GLU A 205 9.69 -9.13 -12.16
N GLN A 206 10.73 -9.54 -12.91
CA GLN A 206 11.34 -10.86 -12.80
C GLN A 206 12.08 -11.07 -11.47
N GLU A 207 12.75 -10.04 -10.96
CA GLU A 207 13.38 -10.06 -9.63
C GLU A 207 12.36 -10.38 -8.54
N LEU A 208 11.25 -9.62 -8.50
CA LEU A 208 10.18 -9.82 -7.52
C LEU A 208 9.52 -11.20 -7.65
N GLN A 209 9.39 -11.75 -8.86
CA GLN A 209 8.89 -13.11 -9.07
C GLN A 209 9.84 -14.17 -8.51
N ARG A 210 11.14 -14.06 -8.80
CA ARG A 210 12.16 -14.99 -8.31
C ARG A 210 12.27 -14.97 -6.79
N GLU A 211 12.05 -13.82 -6.16
CA GLU A 211 12.04 -13.65 -4.70
C GLU A 211 10.72 -14.07 -4.04
N GLY A 212 9.70 -14.48 -4.81
CA GLY A 212 8.38 -14.80 -4.26
C GLY A 212 7.63 -13.59 -3.69
N ARG A 213 8.00 -12.37 -4.11
CA ARG A 213 7.41 -11.09 -3.67
C ARG A 213 6.37 -10.54 -4.65
N MET A 214 6.12 -11.22 -5.77
CA MET A 214 5.16 -10.81 -6.79
C MET A 214 3.72 -11.20 -6.42
N SER A 215 3.02 -10.32 -5.70
CA SER A 215 1.60 -10.50 -5.39
C SER A 215 0.69 -10.20 -6.60
N ARG A 216 -0.60 -10.53 -6.48
CA ARG A 216 -1.62 -10.17 -7.48
C ARG A 216 -1.82 -8.66 -7.62
N SER A 217 -1.71 -7.89 -6.54
CA SER A 217 -1.80 -6.42 -6.58
C SER A 217 -0.62 -5.84 -7.35
N LEU A 218 0.61 -6.28 -7.05
CA LEU A 218 1.80 -5.88 -7.80
C LEU A 218 1.69 -6.31 -9.26
N LYS A 219 1.35 -7.57 -9.55
CA LYS A 219 1.19 -8.06 -10.93
C LYS A 219 0.19 -7.21 -11.73
N ARG A 220 -0.92 -6.78 -11.11
CA ARG A 220 -1.86 -5.84 -11.74
C ARG A 220 -1.23 -4.48 -11.98
N ALA A 221 -0.52 -3.91 -11.01
CA ALA A 221 0.19 -2.64 -11.18
C ALA A 221 1.20 -2.68 -12.33
N PHE A 222 2.05 -3.73 -12.39
CA PHE A 222 2.98 -3.94 -13.51
C PHE A 222 2.25 -4.07 -14.85
N THR A 223 1.11 -4.78 -14.88
CA THR A 223 0.30 -4.94 -16.09
C THR A 223 -0.25 -3.59 -16.57
N THR A 224 -0.79 -2.78 -15.65
CA THR A 224 -1.26 -1.41 -15.93
C THR A 224 -0.11 -0.53 -16.45
N MET A 225 1.04 -0.53 -15.80
CA MET A 225 2.21 0.29 -16.21
C MET A 225 2.77 -0.11 -17.60
N LYS A 226 2.58 -1.37 -18.01
CA LYS A 226 2.95 -1.88 -19.34
C LYS A 226 1.91 -1.59 -20.43
N GLY A 227 0.79 -0.94 -20.10
CA GLY A 227 -0.27 -0.62 -21.07
C GLY A 227 -1.01 -1.86 -21.62
N ARG A 228 -1.07 -2.96 -20.85
CA ARG A 228 -1.78 -4.18 -21.25
C ARG A 228 -3.12 -4.27 -20.53
N ASP A 229 -4.21 -4.50 -21.26
CA ASP A 229 -5.55 -4.69 -20.69
C ASP A 229 -5.60 -5.92 -19.78
N THR A 230 -6.23 -5.76 -18.61
CA THR A 230 -6.36 -6.82 -17.60
C THR A 230 -7.50 -7.79 -17.96
N ALA A 231 -7.20 -8.86 -18.70
CA ALA A 231 -8.07 -10.04 -18.75
C ALA A 231 -7.83 -10.92 -17.52
N ILE A 232 -8.90 -11.20 -16.77
CA ILE A 232 -8.86 -12.02 -15.55
C ILE A 232 -8.94 -13.49 -15.96
N GLU A 233 -7.88 -14.27 -15.73
CA GLU A 233 -8.02 -15.71 -15.57
C GLU A 233 -8.36 -16.02 -14.10
N ALA A 234 -9.58 -16.51 -13.88
CA ALA A 234 -10.03 -17.10 -12.64
C ALA A 234 -9.94 -18.62 -12.78
N GLY A 235 -8.98 -19.23 -12.09
CA GLY A 235 -8.94 -20.68 -11.93
C GLY A 235 -9.99 -21.15 -10.91
N PRO A 236 -10.59 -22.35 -11.08
CA PRO A 236 -11.60 -22.86 -10.16
C PRO A 236 -10.98 -23.59 -8.95
N VAL A 237 -11.78 -23.63 -7.88
CA VAL A 237 -12.04 -24.75 -6.92
C VAL A 237 -12.16 -24.23 -5.47
N GLU A 238 -13.39 -24.23 -4.95
CA GLU A 238 -13.86 -24.35 -3.54
C GLU A 238 -13.10 -23.68 -2.37
N LEU A 239 -12.22 -22.74 -2.64
CA LEU A 239 -11.69 -21.78 -1.66
C LEU A 239 -12.27 -20.41 -1.99
N ARG A 240 -12.93 -19.77 -1.00
CA ARG A 240 -13.42 -18.41 -1.22
C ARG A 240 -12.24 -17.46 -1.16
N ALA A 241 -11.85 -16.95 -2.33
CA ALA A 241 -10.82 -15.92 -2.44
C ALA A 241 -11.21 -14.71 -1.58
N VAL A 242 -10.26 -14.22 -0.81
CA VAL A 242 -10.40 -13.01 -0.02
C VAL A 242 -9.77 -11.86 -0.78
N SER A 243 -10.43 -10.70 -0.80
CA SER A 243 -9.83 -9.49 -1.36
C SER A 243 -8.49 -9.22 -0.67
N ALA A 244 -7.41 -9.12 -1.45
CA ALA A 244 -6.06 -8.82 -0.94
C ALA A 244 -5.97 -7.51 -0.14
N GLY A 245 -6.97 -6.62 -0.21
CA GLY A 245 -7.03 -5.40 0.59
C GLY A 245 -7.76 -5.54 1.93
N ARG A 246 -8.38 -6.69 2.22
CA ARG A 246 -9.08 -6.93 3.50
C ARG A 246 -8.09 -7.02 4.66
N PHE A 247 -6.90 -7.56 4.41
CA PHE A 247 -5.89 -7.79 5.44
C PHE A 247 -4.58 -7.09 5.08
N GLN A 248 -3.86 -6.64 6.10
CA GLN A 248 -2.46 -6.27 6.01
C GLN A 248 -1.63 -7.36 6.67
N MET A 249 -0.61 -7.84 5.97
CA MET A 249 0.38 -8.76 6.51
C MET A 249 1.50 -7.99 7.18
N LEU A 250 1.72 -8.27 8.46
CA LEU A 250 2.78 -7.67 9.25
C LEU A 250 3.74 -8.75 9.75
N GLU A 251 5.04 -8.54 9.55
CA GLU A 251 6.08 -9.41 10.08
C GLU A 251 6.37 -9.07 11.54
N VAL A 252 6.35 -10.10 12.39
CA VAL A 252 6.66 -9.98 13.81
C VAL A 252 8.11 -10.40 14.00
N GLU A 253 9.01 -9.42 14.06
CA GLU A 253 10.45 -9.67 14.28
C GLU A 253 10.70 -10.18 15.69
N GLU A 254 10.19 -9.48 16.70
CA GLU A 254 10.39 -9.76 18.12
C GLU A 254 9.07 -10.05 18.86
N PRO A 255 9.08 -10.86 19.94
CA PRO A 255 7.86 -11.17 20.69
C PRO A 255 7.24 -9.93 21.36
N GLU A 256 6.02 -9.56 20.96
CA GLU A 256 5.32 -8.37 21.45
C GLU A 256 3.83 -8.65 21.72
N ALA A 257 3.16 -7.84 22.55
CA ALA A 257 1.71 -7.93 22.71
C ALA A 257 1.00 -7.44 21.44
N ILE A 258 -0.03 -8.17 20.98
CA ILE A 258 -0.72 -7.88 19.71
C ILE A 258 -1.22 -6.43 19.61
N LYS A 259 -1.74 -5.86 20.70
CA LYS A 259 -2.22 -4.47 20.71
C LYS A 259 -1.09 -3.49 20.45
N ALA A 260 0.02 -3.59 21.19
CA ALA A 260 1.19 -2.73 21.02
C ALA A 260 1.78 -2.88 19.61
N PHE A 261 1.90 -4.12 19.13
CA PHE A 261 2.42 -4.41 17.79
C PHE A 261 1.57 -3.80 16.67
N VAL A 262 0.24 -3.93 16.75
CA VAL A 262 -0.69 -3.35 15.77
C VAL A 262 -0.59 -1.82 15.77
N GLN A 263 -0.61 -1.21 16.96
CA GLN A 263 -0.51 0.25 17.11
C GLN A 263 0.84 0.80 16.63
N ARG A 264 1.95 0.10 16.92
CA ARG A 264 3.29 0.46 16.45
C ARG A 264 3.41 0.43 14.93
N ASN A 265 2.65 -0.45 14.27
CA ASN A 265 2.56 -0.51 12.81
C ASN A 265 1.53 0.48 12.22
N GLY A 266 1.07 1.46 13.01
CA GLY A 266 0.14 2.50 12.55
C GLY A 266 -1.29 2.02 12.36
N LEU A 267 -1.68 0.86 12.91
CA LEU A 267 -3.05 0.34 12.77
C LEU A 267 -3.88 0.58 14.04
N VAL A 268 -5.17 0.84 13.87
CA VAL A 268 -6.11 0.93 14.99
C VAL A 268 -6.46 -0.47 15.51
N PHE A 269 -6.11 -0.73 16.79
CA PHE A 269 -6.38 -2.02 17.41
C PHE A 269 -7.88 -2.22 17.73
N LYS A 270 -8.43 -3.36 17.30
CA LYS A 270 -9.78 -3.85 17.57
C LYS A 270 -9.74 -5.37 17.78
N THR A 271 -10.36 -5.83 18.86
CA THR A 271 -10.42 -7.26 19.19
C THR A 271 -11.12 -8.04 18.07
N GLY A 272 -10.56 -9.19 17.69
CA GLY A 272 -11.13 -10.07 16.66
C GLY A 272 -10.69 -9.76 15.22
N LYS A 273 -9.96 -8.66 15.00
CA LYS A 273 -9.43 -8.27 13.69
C LYS A 273 -8.05 -8.88 13.37
N GLY A 274 -7.33 -9.39 14.37
CA GLY A 274 -6.02 -10.02 14.18
C GLY A 274 -6.12 -11.53 13.95
N PHE A 275 -5.23 -12.07 13.12
CA PHE A 275 -5.13 -13.48 12.76
C PHE A 275 -3.66 -13.92 12.87
N CYS A 276 -3.37 -14.80 13.83
CA CYS A 276 -2.00 -15.21 14.12
C CYS A 276 -1.59 -16.40 13.26
N GLU A 277 -0.34 -16.41 12.78
CA GLU A 277 0.22 -17.55 12.06
C GLU A 277 0.22 -18.83 12.93
N PHE A 278 -0.32 -19.91 12.38
CA PHE A 278 -0.51 -21.18 13.06
C PHE A 278 0.78 -22.02 13.08
N LYS A 279 1.72 -21.66 13.96
CA LYS A 279 3.01 -22.39 14.11
C LYS A 279 3.08 -23.36 15.29
N ARG A 280 2.08 -23.40 16.19
CA ARG A 280 2.06 -24.35 17.33
C ARG A 280 0.66 -24.83 17.64
N THR A 281 0.60 -25.94 18.36
CA THR A 281 -0.63 -26.55 18.83
C THR A 281 -1.53 -25.53 19.52
N GLU A 282 -2.77 -25.43 19.07
CA GLU A 282 -3.75 -24.51 19.59
C GLU A 282 -5.16 -25.13 19.58
N THR A 283 -5.98 -24.72 20.55
CA THR A 283 -7.42 -25.01 20.53
C THR A 283 -8.12 -23.97 19.66
N ILE A 284 -8.67 -24.42 18.54
CA ILE A 284 -9.40 -23.58 17.59
C ILE A 284 -10.88 -23.73 17.85
N GLN A 285 -11.52 -22.64 18.29
CA GLN A 285 -12.95 -22.59 18.58
C GLN A 285 -13.78 -22.59 17.30
N ALA A 286 -14.97 -23.21 17.34
CA ALA A 286 -15.94 -23.31 16.25
C ALA A 286 -16.13 -22.01 15.43
N GLY A 287 -16.25 -20.86 16.11
CA GLY A 287 -16.51 -19.58 15.48
C GLY A 287 -15.27 -18.72 15.14
N LYS A 288 -14.05 -19.27 15.16
CA LYS A 288 -12.85 -18.56 14.69
C LYS A 288 -12.71 -18.70 13.19
N GLU A 289 -12.50 -17.60 12.47
CA GLU A 289 -12.18 -17.63 11.05
C GLU A 289 -10.74 -18.13 10.81
N ILE A 290 -10.52 -18.79 9.67
CA ILE A 290 -9.22 -19.33 9.23
C ILE A 290 -8.90 -18.75 7.86
N ILE A 291 -7.72 -18.16 7.74
CA ILE A 291 -7.21 -17.63 6.48
C ILE A 291 -6.02 -18.46 6.04
N LEU A 292 -6.03 -18.91 4.79
CA LEU A 292 -4.91 -19.56 4.14
C LEU A 292 -4.26 -18.56 3.19
N GLN A 293 -2.95 -18.40 3.25
CA GLN A 293 -2.17 -17.63 2.29
C GLN A 293 -1.36 -18.59 1.42
N HIS A 294 -1.60 -18.60 0.11
CA HIS A 294 -0.78 -19.39 -0.81
C HIS A 294 0.62 -18.77 -0.91
N LEU A 295 1.68 -19.56 -0.70
CA LEU A 295 3.07 -19.08 -0.60
C LEU A 295 3.60 -18.54 -1.93
N ALA A 296 3.29 -19.20 -3.05
CA ALA A 296 3.75 -18.77 -4.37
C ALA A 296 3.06 -17.50 -4.90
N THR A 297 1.75 -17.34 -4.65
CA THR A 297 0.94 -16.25 -5.24
C THR A 297 0.62 -15.13 -4.24
N GLY A 298 0.80 -15.39 -2.94
CA GLY A 298 0.38 -14.51 -1.86
C GLY A 298 -1.13 -14.44 -1.65
N GLU A 299 -1.93 -15.23 -2.37
CA GLU A 299 -3.40 -15.13 -2.33
C GLU A 299 -3.97 -15.63 -1.00
N PHE A 300 -4.98 -14.90 -0.50
CA PHE A 300 -5.70 -15.26 0.71
C PHE A 300 -7.01 -15.98 0.40
N PHE A 301 -7.29 -17.03 1.16
CA PHE A 301 -8.48 -17.85 1.04
C PHE A 301 -9.11 -18.07 2.41
N THR A 302 -10.43 -18.13 2.46
CA THR A 302 -11.22 -18.41 3.68
C THR A 302 -12.37 -19.36 3.37
N GLY A 303 -13.09 -19.78 4.41
CA GLY A 303 -14.31 -20.58 4.30
C GLY A 303 -14.25 -21.91 5.05
N SER A 304 -15.33 -22.69 4.96
CA SER A 304 -15.44 -24.02 5.57
C SER A 304 -14.32 -24.96 5.10
N GLN A 305 -13.92 -24.86 3.83
CA GLN A 305 -12.85 -25.68 3.27
C GLN A 305 -11.49 -25.47 3.94
N ALA A 306 -11.20 -24.25 4.42
CA ALA A 306 -9.97 -23.98 5.16
C ALA A 306 -9.91 -24.74 6.51
N ARG A 307 -11.07 -24.95 7.16
CA ARG A 307 -11.17 -25.82 8.34
C ARG A 307 -10.95 -27.29 7.98
N VAL A 308 -11.59 -27.75 6.90
CA VAL A 308 -11.48 -29.13 6.43
C VAL A 308 -10.02 -29.48 6.09
N MET A 309 -9.32 -28.58 5.40
CA MET A 309 -7.88 -28.75 5.07
C MET A 309 -7.00 -28.90 6.32
N LEU A 310 -7.37 -28.26 7.43
CA LEU A 310 -6.67 -28.40 8.72
C LEU A 310 -7.10 -29.63 9.53
N GLY A 311 -7.97 -30.49 8.99
CA GLY A 311 -8.55 -31.63 9.69
C GLY A 311 -9.48 -31.24 10.83
N LEU A 312 -10.05 -30.03 10.81
CA LEU A 312 -10.97 -29.55 11.85
C LEU A 312 -12.42 -29.93 11.52
N PRO A 313 -13.18 -30.48 12.47
CA PRO A 313 -14.61 -30.66 12.30
C PRO A 313 -15.33 -29.31 12.12
N LEU A 314 -16.31 -29.29 11.22
CA LEU A 314 -17.08 -28.09 10.90
C LEU A 314 -17.96 -27.69 12.10
N GLY A 315 -17.90 -26.42 12.49
CA GLY A 315 -18.73 -25.90 13.59
C GLY A 315 -18.31 -26.36 14.99
N GLU A 316 -17.18 -27.06 15.12
CA GLU A 316 -16.72 -27.62 16.40
C GLU A 316 -15.40 -27.00 16.88
N THR A 317 -15.16 -27.15 18.19
CA THR A 317 -13.91 -26.74 18.83
C THR A 317 -12.98 -27.93 18.93
N ALA A 318 -11.79 -27.82 18.34
CA ALA A 318 -10.80 -28.90 18.38
C ALA A 318 -9.40 -28.37 18.69
N ARG A 319 -8.61 -29.20 19.36
CA ARG A 319 -7.20 -28.92 19.64
C ARG A 319 -6.35 -29.62 18.59
N ILE A 320 -5.75 -28.84 17.70
CA ILE A 320 -4.92 -29.37 16.63
C ILE A 320 -3.48 -28.92 16.79
N ARG A 321 -2.56 -29.79 16.38
CA ARG A 321 -1.16 -29.40 16.17
C ARG A 321 -1.02 -28.96 14.70
N PRO A 322 -0.02 -28.13 14.36
CA PRO A 322 0.33 -27.85 12.97
C PRO A 322 1.05 -29.09 12.42
N VAL A 323 0.30 -30.19 12.29
CA VAL A 323 0.73 -31.36 11.54
C VAL A 323 0.28 -31.11 10.11
N ARG A 324 1.19 -31.33 9.17
CA ARG A 324 0.88 -31.35 7.74
C ARG A 324 -0.02 -32.56 7.50
N LEU A 325 -1.33 -32.33 7.53
CA LEU A 325 -2.37 -33.37 7.41
C LEU A 325 -2.81 -33.57 5.96
N ASP A 326 -2.51 -32.60 5.09
CA ASP A 326 -2.80 -32.57 3.66
C ASP A 326 -1.54 -32.04 2.94
N ASP A 327 -1.04 -32.76 1.94
CA ASP A 327 0.15 -32.36 1.16
C ASP A 327 -0.05 -30.98 0.51
N ARG A 328 -1.30 -30.59 0.26
CA ARG A 328 -1.64 -29.26 -0.28
C ARG A 328 -1.42 -28.13 0.71
N LEU A 329 -1.32 -28.38 2.02
CA LEU A 329 -1.02 -27.33 3.00
C LEU A 329 0.42 -26.85 2.93
N ASP A 330 1.33 -27.58 2.29
CA ASP A 330 2.71 -27.16 2.11
C ASP A 330 2.84 -25.89 1.25
N ASP A 331 1.85 -25.65 0.40
CA ASP A 331 1.74 -24.44 -0.41
C ASP A 331 1.13 -23.27 0.35
N TYR A 332 0.72 -23.44 1.62
CA TYR A 332 0.00 -22.41 2.37
C TYR A 332 0.61 -22.07 3.72
N ARG A 333 0.62 -20.77 4.02
CA ARG A 333 0.74 -20.24 5.38
C ARG A 333 -0.67 -20.11 5.99
N VAL A 334 -0.83 -20.64 7.20
CA VAL A 334 -2.15 -20.71 7.87
C VAL A 334 -2.24 -19.66 8.96
N PHE A 335 -3.38 -18.95 9.01
CA PHE A 335 -3.68 -17.94 10.02
C PHE A 335 -5.01 -18.21 10.72
N ILE A 336 -5.01 -18.13 12.05
CA ILE A 336 -6.20 -18.36 12.87
C ILE A 336 -6.62 -17.06 13.54
N GLN A 337 -7.90 -16.73 13.46
CA GLN A 337 -8.46 -15.55 14.11
C GLN A 337 -8.16 -15.53 15.61
N ASN A 338 -7.57 -14.43 16.05
CA ASN A 338 -7.32 -14.14 17.44
C ASN A 338 -8.42 -13.22 18.00
N LYS A 339 -9.19 -13.74 18.96
CA LYS A 339 -10.20 -13.00 19.72
C LYS A 339 -9.68 -12.52 21.09
N SER A 340 -8.40 -12.73 21.41
CA SER A 340 -7.80 -12.27 22.66
C SER A 340 -7.20 -10.87 22.52
N HIS A 341 -7.48 -10.01 23.49
CA HIS A 341 -6.96 -8.64 23.54
C HIS A 341 -5.43 -8.59 23.84
N ASN A 342 -4.91 -9.55 24.61
CA ASN A 342 -3.54 -9.53 25.13
C ASN A 342 -2.68 -10.70 24.60
N ARG A 343 -2.98 -11.22 23.41
CA ARG A 343 -2.20 -12.29 22.80
C ARG A 343 -0.75 -11.83 22.60
N LYS A 344 0.21 -12.59 23.14
CA LYS A 344 1.63 -12.40 22.84
C LYS A 344 1.94 -12.99 21.47
N LEU A 345 2.31 -12.13 20.53
CA LEU A 345 2.85 -12.51 19.22
C LEU A 345 4.27 -13.05 19.40
N ARG A 346 4.75 -13.83 18.44
CA ARG A 346 6.08 -14.45 18.49
C ARG A 346 6.96 -13.86 17.41
N GLY A 347 8.23 -13.64 17.74
CA GLY A 347 9.25 -13.32 16.76
C GLY A 347 9.36 -14.40 15.67
N GLY A 348 9.71 -13.98 14.46
CA GLY A 348 9.79 -14.81 13.26
C GLY A 348 8.45 -15.38 12.80
N THR A 349 7.33 -14.70 13.10
CA THR A 349 5.99 -15.08 12.64
C THR A 349 5.29 -13.90 11.96
N HIS A 350 4.13 -14.16 11.36
CA HIS A 350 3.34 -13.12 10.73
C HIS A 350 2.01 -12.91 11.46
N LEU A 351 1.54 -11.66 11.45
CA LEU A 351 0.20 -11.27 11.84
C LEU A 351 -0.54 -10.80 10.59
N LEU A 352 -1.67 -11.44 10.28
CA LEU A 352 -2.66 -10.85 9.39
C LEU A 352 -3.60 -9.97 10.21
N TYR A 353 -3.76 -8.72 9.83
CA TYR A 353 -4.64 -7.79 10.52
C TYR A 353 -5.68 -7.23 9.55
N GLU A 354 -6.96 -7.39 9.89
CA GLU A 354 -8.06 -6.92 9.07
C GLU A 354 -8.17 -5.40 9.14
N VAL A 355 -8.03 -4.74 7.99
CA VAL A 355 -8.14 -3.29 7.84
C VAL A 355 -9.47 -2.93 7.22
N ALA A 356 -10.02 -1.78 7.60
CA ALA A 356 -11.33 -1.36 7.12
C ALA A 356 -11.27 -1.07 5.62
N GLY A 357 -11.81 -2.01 4.84
CA GLY A 357 -12.02 -1.92 3.40
C GLY A 357 -12.90 -3.08 2.97
N ALA A 358 -14.22 -2.86 2.98
CA ALA A 358 -15.32 -3.80 2.70
C ALA A 358 -15.88 -4.63 3.87
N THR A 359 -16.78 -4.03 4.64
CA THR A 359 -18.08 -4.65 4.96
C THR A 359 -19.15 -3.66 4.54
N LEU A 360 -19.85 -3.96 3.43
CA LEU A 360 -21.24 -3.55 3.31
C LEU A 360 -21.95 -4.29 4.44
N ASP A 361 -22.52 -3.55 5.39
CA ASP A 361 -23.66 -4.05 6.13
C ASP A 361 -24.74 -4.37 5.09
N VAL A 362 -24.86 -5.64 4.75
CA VAL A 362 -26.11 -6.18 4.21
C VAL A 362 -26.94 -6.49 5.45
N ALA A 363 -27.59 -5.45 5.99
CA ALA A 363 -28.74 -5.64 6.86
C ALA A 363 -29.97 -5.75 5.96
N ALA A 364 -30.70 -6.86 6.14
CA ALA A 364 -32.00 -7.13 5.54
C ALA A 364 -33.08 -6.18 6.07
#